data_AF-A0A4R4Y8I2-F1
#
_entry.id   AF-A0A4R4Y8I2-F1
#
_cell.length_a   1.000
_cell.length_b   1.000
_cell.length_c   1.000
_cell.angle_alpha   90.00
_cell.angle_beta   90.00
_cell.angle_gamma   90.00
#
_symmetry.space_group_name_H-M   'P 1'
#
loop_
_entity.id
_entity.type
_entity.pdbx_description
1 polymer ?
#
loop_
_entity_poly.entity_id
_entity_poly.type
_entity_poly.pdbx_seq_one_letter_code
_entity_poly.pdbx_strand_id
1 'polypeptide(L)'
;MGLQHHHVAATRLTIDVQLGPPDGRPFELEPPKEGSYRNDHPHYFGAVDLPPFLAALLTRQMADRHPASCDCGDDGCGGGRFLFLNKRGGHHLHGTYATHPWEKAVTGWVPARRPRRGRSSGAPARPVMVDMAEGWPGVPVTPTWPAASGTTWAPPVVRGLPRYDQPVVDARAVDCPRCRAAAGKACTSPSGDKHTHQPRIAAARAAGHIRELGLTSWLPINPRMTPPQVTALAPGVAGRDRHPHDPHP
;
A
#
# COMPACT_ATOMS: atom_id res chain seq x y z
N MET A 1 -7.81 6.24 13.88
CA MET A 1 -8.89 5.23 13.80
C MET A 1 -8.68 4.26 14.94
N GLY A 2 -9.70 4.07 15.76
CA GLY A 2 -9.63 3.31 17.02
C GLY A 2 -10.68 2.22 17.10
N LEU A 3 -10.84 1.44 16.03
CA LEU A 3 -11.83 0.38 16.03
C LEU A 3 -11.37 -0.76 16.94
N GLN A 4 -12.13 -1.01 18.01
CA GLN A 4 -11.88 -2.13 18.90
C GLN A 4 -12.49 -3.40 18.32
N HIS A 5 -11.84 -4.53 18.60
CA HIS A 5 -12.23 -5.84 18.07
C HIS A 5 -13.68 -6.21 18.44
N HIS A 6 -14.10 -5.93 19.69
CA HIS A 6 -15.43 -6.31 20.17
C HIS A 6 -16.57 -5.51 19.52
N HIS A 7 -16.25 -4.43 18.80
CA HIS A 7 -17.22 -3.64 18.05
C HIS A 7 -17.46 -4.16 16.64
N VAL A 8 -16.72 -5.18 16.19
CA VAL A 8 -16.92 -5.80 14.88
C VAL A 8 -17.70 -7.10 15.06
N ALA A 9 -18.90 -7.13 14.51
CA ALA A 9 -19.69 -8.35 14.31
C ALA A 9 -19.61 -8.80 12.85
N ALA A 10 -20.08 -10.01 12.56
CA ALA A 10 -19.96 -10.63 11.24
C ALA A 10 -20.48 -9.75 10.09
N THR A 11 -21.57 -9.02 10.30
CA THR A 11 -22.20 -8.16 9.29
C THR A 11 -22.49 -6.75 9.81
N ARG A 12 -21.98 -6.40 11.00
CA ARG A 12 -22.29 -5.13 11.66
C ARG A 12 -21.08 -4.54 12.37
N LEU A 13 -21.09 -3.23 12.53
CA LEU A 13 -20.07 -2.45 13.20
C LEU A 13 -20.70 -1.53 14.23
N THR A 14 -20.34 -1.68 15.50
CA THR A 14 -20.76 -0.74 16.56
C THR A 14 -19.78 0.43 16.64
N ILE A 15 -20.31 1.64 16.79
CA ILE A 15 -19.57 2.90 16.97
C ILE A 15 -20.15 3.58 18.20
N ASP A 16 -19.57 3.26 19.35
CA ASP A 16 -19.98 3.76 20.67
C ASP A 16 -18.89 4.63 21.33
N VAL A 17 -17.70 4.67 20.74
CA VAL A 17 -16.57 5.50 21.17
C VAL A 17 -15.82 6.06 19.97
N GLN A 18 -15.20 7.21 20.17
CA GLN A 18 -14.18 7.76 19.28
C GLN A 18 -12.85 7.90 20.02
N LEU A 19 -11.76 7.98 19.27
CA LEU A 19 -10.47 8.37 19.84
C LEU A 19 -10.31 9.88 19.72
N GLY A 20 -10.22 10.58 20.85
CA GLY A 20 -9.85 11.99 20.93
C GLY A 20 -8.41 12.18 20.45
N PRO A 21 -8.10 13.20 19.64
CA PRO A 21 -6.73 13.47 19.22
C PRO A 21 -5.86 13.83 20.44
N PRO A 22 -4.58 13.44 20.43
CA PRO A 22 -3.65 13.81 21.48
C PRO A 22 -3.23 15.28 21.28
N ASP A 23 -4.00 16.23 21.82
CA ASP A 23 -3.62 17.66 21.88
C ASP A 23 -2.57 17.87 22.97
N GLY A 24 -1.43 17.20 22.83
CA GLY A 24 -0.36 17.16 23.85
C GLY A 24 -0.61 16.19 25.01
N ARG A 25 -1.71 15.40 24.96
CA ARG A 25 -2.08 14.37 25.95
C ARG A 25 -2.07 12.97 25.32
N PRO A 26 -2.15 11.87 26.07
CA PRO A 26 -2.44 10.55 25.51
C PRO A 26 -3.76 10.54 24.72
N PHE A 27 -3.95 9.55 23.85
CA PHE A 27 -5.26 9.31 23.25
C PHE A 27 -6.25 8.90 24.34
N GLU A 28 -7.47 9.41 24.29
CA GLU A 28 -8.55 9.01 25.21
C GLU A 28 -9.76 8.53 24.40
N LEU A 29 -10.51 7.58 24.98
CA LEU A 29 -11.82 7.21 24.46
C LEU A 29 -12.84 8.27 24.88
N GLU A 30 -13.49 8.87 23.88
CA GLU A 30 -14.54 9.85 24.07
C GLU A 30 -15.87 9.29 23.54
N PRO A 31 -17.01 9.79 24.05
CA PRO A 31 -18.31 9.53 23.43
C PRO A 31 -18.31 9.91 21.94
N PRO A 32 -19.11 9.25 21.10
CA PRO A 32 -19.19 9.56 19.68
C PRO A 32 -19.60 11.02 19.46
N LYS A 33 -19.15 11.64 18.37
CA LYS A 33 -19.58 13.01 18.04
C LYS A 33 -21.09 13.06 17.84
N GLU A 34 -21.70 14.17 18.25
CA GLU A 34 -23.11 14.45 17.97
C GLU A 34 -23.43 14.24 16.48
N GLY A 35 -24.46 13.45 16.17
CA GLY A 35 -24.82 13.07 14.80
C GLY A 35 -24.04 11.89 14.17
N SER A 36 -23.10 11.27 14.89
CA SER A 36 -22.50 9.98 14.50
C SER A 36 -23.33 8.76 14.91
N TYR A 37 -24.44 8.99 15.62
CA TYR A 37 -25.48 8.00 15.94
C TYR A 37 -26.21 7.56 14.67
N ARG A 38 -25.60 6.65 13.91
CA ARG A 38 -26.21 6.09 12.69
C ARG A 38 -26.76 4.71 12.98
N ASN A 39 -28.00 4.66 13.45
CA ASN A 39 -29.05 3.75 13.00
C ASN A 39 -30.34 4.16 13.71
N ASP A 40 -31.41 4.41 12.96
CA ASP A 40 -32.71 4.85 13.48
C ASP A 40 -33.50 3.67 14.11
N HIS A 41 -32.80 2.57 14.40
CA HIS A 41 -33.41 1.35 14.90
C HIS A 41 -33.62 1.43 16.42
N PRO A 42 -34.85 1.31 16.93
CA PRO A 42 -35.20 1.54 18.34
C PRO A 42 -34.53 0.57 19.33
N HIS A 43 -33.91 -0.51 18.83
CA HIS A 43 -33.16 -1.49 19.62
C HIS A 43 -31.64 -1.50 19.38
N TYR A 44 -31.10 -0.69 18.45
CA TYR A 44 -29.67 -0.73 18.08
C TYR A 44 -29.13 0.68 17.83
N PHE A 45 -28.85 1.39 18.93
CA PHE A 45 -28.17 2.67 18.87
C PHE A 45 -26.68 2.46 18.56
N GLY A 46 -26.16 3.08 17.50
CA GLY A 46 -24.73 3.07 17.18
C GLY A 46 -24.20 1.86 16.41
N ALA A 47 -25.03 0.96 15.88
CA ALA A 47 -24.57 -0.16 15.04
C ALA A 47 -24.87 0.08 13.55
N VAL A 48 -23.88 -0.06 12.67
CA VAL A 48 -23.99 0.14 11.22
C VAL A 48 -23.90 -1.21 10.52
N ASP A 49 -24.80 -1.49 9.57
CA ASP A 49 -24.70 -2.68 8.73
C ASP A 49 -23.49 -2.58 7.77
N LEU A 50 -22.74 -3.67 7.67
CA LEU A 50 -21.57 -3.78 6.81
C LEU A 50 -21.95 -4.42 5.47
N PRO A 51 -21.57 -3.80 4.33
CA PRO A 51 -21.62 -4.48 3.06
C PRO A 51 -20.79 -5.78 3.08
N PRO A 52 -21.20 -6.85 2.37
CA PRO A 52 -20.51 -8.15 2.43
C PRO A 52 -19.01 -8.10 2.16
N PHE A 53 -18.56 -7.25 1.23
CA PHE A 53 -17.13 -7.10 0.94
C PHE A 53 -16.35 -6.53 2.13
N LEU A 54 -16.93 -5.59 2.87
CA LEU A 54 -16.29 -4.95 4.01
C LEU A 54 -16.27 -5.88 5.22
N ALA A 55 -17.35 -6.62 5.44
CA ALA A 55 -17.39 -7.72 6.40
C ALA A 55 -16.27 -8.74 6.13
N ALA A 56 -16.14 -9.21 4.89
CA ALA A 56 -15.07 -10.15 4.50
C ALA A 56 -13.66 -9.57 4.70
N LEU A 57 -13.46 -8.27 4.44
CA LEU A 57 -12.18 -7.60 4.68
C LEU A 57 -11.84 -7.53 6.18
N LEU A 58 -12.79 -7.17 7.03
CA LEU A 58 -12.57 -7.11 8.47
C LEU A 58 -12.31 -8.49 9.07
N THR A 59 -13.04 -9.52 8.62
CA THR A 59 -12.79 -10.91 9.04
C THR A 59 -11.37 -11.37 8.68
N ARG A 60 -10.91 -11.10 7.46
CA ARG A 60 -9.52 -11.40 7.06
C ARG A 60 -8.51 -10.63 7.91
N GLN A 61 -8.74 -9.33 8.13
CA GLN A 61 -7.88 -8.51 8.98
C GLN A 61 -7.77 -9.09 10.40
N MET A 62 -8.88 -9.54 10.99
CA MET A 62 -8.90 -10.14 12.33
C MET A 62 -8.16 -11.48 12.40
N ALA A 63 -8.19 -12.26 11.31
CA ALA A 63 -7.47 -13.53 11.19
C ALA A 63 -5.95 -13.31 10.99
N ASP A 64 -5.58 -12.40 10.09
CA ASP A 64 -4.18 -12.16 9.70
C ASP A 64 -3.41 -11.30 10.72
N ARG A 65 -4.13 -10.43 11.44
CA ARG A 65 -3.57 -9.47 12.40
C ARG A 65 -4.33 -9.61 13.70
N HIS A 66 -3.70 -10.29 14.66
CA HIS A 66 -4.28 -10.37 15.99
C HIS A 66 -4.48 -8.95 16.57
N PRO A 67 -5.70 -8.63 17.01
CA PRO A 67 -5.98 -7.37 17.69
C PRO A 67 -5.01 -7.21 18.86
N ALA A 68 -4.45 -6.02 19.05
CA ALA A 68 -3.49 -5.78 20.11
C ALA A 68 -3.92 -4.58 20.97
N SER A 69 -3.48 -4.57 22.22
CA SER A 69 -3.62 -3.40 23.07
C SER A 69 -2.79 -2.25 22.52
N CYS A 70 -3.21 -1.01 22.77
CA CYS A 70 -2.45 0.18 22.38
C CYS A 70 -1.25 0.36 23.33
N ASP A 71 -0.09 0.77 22.79
CA ASP A 71 1.09 1.16 23.59
C ASP A 71 1.05 2.65 23.98
N CYS A 72 -0.14 3.20 24.21
CA CYS A 72 -0.34 4.63 24.44
C CYS A 72 -0.03 5.02 25.90
N GLY A 73 1.24 5.25 26.22
CA GLY A 73 1.66 5.81 27.53
C GLY A 73 1.30 4.94 28.75
N ASP A 74 1.65 5.42 29.94
CA ASP A 74 1.51 4.64 31.19
C ASP A 74 0.04 4.39 31.57
N ASP A 75 -0.87 5.31 31.24
CA ASP A 75 -2.31 5.20 31.55
C ASP A 75 -3.12 4.49 30.44
N GLY A 76 -2.47 4.14 29.32
CA GLY A 76 -3.15 3.59 28.16
C GLY A 76 -4.11 4.56 27.50
N CYS A 77 -4.76 4.12 26.42
CA CYS A 77 -5.79 4.90 25.73
C CYS A 77 -7.21 4.67 26.28
N GLY A 78 -7.34 3.97 27.41
CA GLY A 78 -8.61 3.54 28.00
C GLY A 78 -9.36 2.44 27.22
N GLY A 79 -8.84 1.99 26.07
CA GLY A 79 -9.47 0.97 25.23
C GLY A 79 -8.82 -0.41 25.28
N GLY A 80 -9.56 -1.40 24.76
CA GLY A 80 -9.13 -2.79 24.72
C GLY A 80 -8.25 -3.13 23.51
N ARG A 81 -8.58 -4.24 22.84
CA ARG A 81 -7.81 -4.70 21.68
C ARG A 81 -8.27 -4.00 20.40
N PHE A 82 -7.36 -3.32 19.73
CA PHE A 82 -7.62 -2.56 18.51
C PHE A 82 -7.24 -3.33 17.25
N LEU A 83 -8.02 -3.12 16.19
CA LEU A 83 -7.79 -3.74 14.86
C LEU A 83 -6.75 -3.00 14.02
N PHE A 84 -6.57 -1.70 14.27
CA PHE A 84 -5.72 -0.83 13.46
C PHE A 84 -4.74 -0.04 14.32
N LEU A 85 -3.58 -0.64 14.55
CA LEU A 85 -2.44 0.01 15.21
C LEU A 85 -1.32 0.26 14.20
N ASN A 86 -0.51 1.27 14.48
CA ASN A 86 0.70 1.54 13.71
C ASN A 86 1.80 0.51 14.03
N LYS A 87 2.92 0.53 13.30
CA LYS A 87 4.03 -0.43 13.49
C LYS A 87 4.71 -0.37 14.87
N ARG A 88 4.43 0.66 15.67
CA ARG A 88 4.92 0.88 17.03
C ARG A 88 3.82 0.61 18.08
N GLY A 89 2.70 -0.03 17.71
CA GLY A 89 1.62 -0.36 18.65
C GLY A 89 0.72 0.82 19.07
N GLY A 90 0.95 2.03 18.55
CA GLY A 90 0.12 3.21 18.86
C GLY A 90 -0.98 3.47 17.83
N HIS A 91 -1.87 4.42 18.13
CA HIS A 91 -2.88 4.88 17.18
C HIS A 91 -2.31 5.75 16.05
N HIS A 92 -3.06 5.82 14.95
CA HIS A 92 -2.79 6.74 13.85
C HIS A 92 -3.43 8.10 14.13
N LEU A 93 -2.63 9.18 14.06
CA LEU A 93 -3.12 10.56 14.12
C LEU A 93 -3.91 10.91 12.85
N HIS A 94 -4.92 11.78 12.96
CA HIS A 94 -5.66 12.28 11.79
C HIS A 94 -4.72 12.84 10.70
N GLY A 95 -3.73 13.67 11.11
CA GLY A 95 -2.72 14.20 10.18
C GLY A 95 -1.82 13.13 9.53
N THR A 96 -1.69 11.95 10.14
CA THR A 96 -0.97 10.83 9.50
C THR A 96 -1.79 10.16 8.40
N TYR A 97 -3.11 10.36 8.33
CA TYR A 97 -3.93 9.82 7.23
C TYR A 97 -3.56 10.43 5.87
N ALA A 98 -3.18 11.71 5.84
CA ALA A 98 -2.69 12.37 4.63
C ALA A 98 -1.32 11.84 4.16
N THR A 99 -0.59 11.11 4.99
CA THR A 99 0.70 10.48 4.63
C THR A 99 0.64 8.95 4.62
N HIS A 100 -0.52 8.40 4.98
CA HIS A 100 -0.83 6.98 4.97
C HIS A 100 -0.97 6.50 3.52
N PRO A 101 -0.72 5.20 3.23
CA PRO A 101 -0.95 4.60 1.91
C PRO A 101 -2.33 4.86 1.28
N TRP A 102 -3.33 5.38 1.98
CA TRP A 102 -4.66 5.65 1.41
C TRP A 102 -4.64 6.61 0.24
N GLU A 103 -3.92 7.74 0.32
CA GLU A 103 -3.85 8.67 -0.82
C GLU A 103 -3.22 8.00 -2.04
N LYS A 104 -2.16 7.21 -1.81
CA LYS A 104 -1.50 6.39 -2.84
C LYS A 104 -2.43 5.31 -3.40
N ALA A 105 -3.23 4.69 -2.54
CA ALA A 105 -4.21 3.67 -2.91
C ALA A 105 -5.35 4.25 -3.75
N VAL A 106 -5.83 5.43 -3.36
CA VAL A 106 -6.95 6.11 -4.00
C VAL A 106 -6.52 6.73 -5.33
N THR A 107 -5.38 7.40 -5.36
CA THR A 107 -4.89 8.12 -6.53
C THR A 107 -4.10 7.23 -7.48
N GLY A 108 -3.46 6.15 -6.99
CA GLY A 108 -2.43 5.44 -7.73
C GLY A 108 -1.10 6.19 -7.80
N TRP A 109 -0.93 7.32 -7.08
CA TRP A 109 0.26 8.17 -7.13
C TRP A 109 0.90 8.41 -5.75
N VAL A 110 2.22 8.40 -5.73
CA VAL A 110 3.04 9.00 -4.68
C VAL A 110 3.14 10.50 -4.94
N PRO A 111 2.71 11.37 -4.01
CA PRO A 111 2.68 12.81 -4.24
C PRO A 111 4.09 13.39 -4.39
N ALA A 112 4.18 14.50 -5.13
CA ALA A 112 5.40 15.27 -5.26
C ALA A 112 5.86 15.79 -3.89
N ARG A 113 7.17 15.73 -3.63
CA ARG A 113 7.76 16.29 -2.41
C ARG A 113 8.48 17.58 -2.74
N ARG A 114 8.12 18.66 -2.04
CA ARG A 114 8.83 19.94 -2.13
C ARG A 114 10.31 19.77 -1.75
N PRO A 115 11.23 20.55 -2.36
CA PRO A 115 12.61 20.62 -1.92
C PRO A 115 12.70 20.88 -0.41
N ARG A 116 13.62 20.21 0.28
CA ARG A 116 13.93 20.47 1.69
C ARG A 116 15.31 21.12 1.78
N ARG A 117 15.53 21.97 2.78
CA ARG A 117 16.85 22.54 3.07
C ARG A 117 17.87 21.39 3.21
N GLY A 118 18.91 21.40 2.36
CA GLY A 118 19.92 20.32 2.31
C GLY A 118 19.66 19.19 1.29
N ARG A 119 18.58 19.22 0.49
CA ARG A 119 18.43 18.37 -0.71
C ARG A 119 18.25 19.25 -1.95
N SER A 120 19.07 18.99 -2.96
CA SER A 120 19.19 19.79 -4.19
C SER A 120 17.96 19.78 -5.10
N SER A 121 17.01 18.86 -4.91
CA SER A 121 15.73 18.88 -5.63
C SER A 121 14.63 18.19 -4.83
N GLY A 122 13.39 18.66 -5.04
CA GLY A 122 12.20 17.92 -4.65
C GLY A 122 12.10 16.58 -5.39
N ALA A 123 11.14 15.74 -5.02
CA ALA A 123 10.82 14.55 -5.81
C ALA A 123 9.55 14.83 -6.62
N PRO A 124 9.53 14.59 -7.95
CA PRO A 124 8.29 14.67 -8.72
C PRO A 124 7.29 13.62 -8.23
N ALA A 125 6.01 13.82 -8.54
CA ALA A 125 4.99 12.79 -8.33
C ALA A 125 5.34 11.54 -9.14
N ARG A 126 5.03 10.35 -8.60
CA ARG A 126 5.37 9.07 -9.21
C ARG A 126 4.21 8.10 -9.12
N PRO A 127 3.99 7.20 -10.09
CA PRO A 127 3.01 6.14 -9.93
C PRO A 127 3.38 5.25 -8.75
N VAL A 128 2.36 4.69 -8.10
CA VAL A 128 2.50 3.56 -7.19
C VAL A 128 2.69 2.32 -8.05
N MET A 129 3.91 1.78 -8.04
CA MET A 129 4.22 0.53 -8.72
C MET A 129 4.28 -0.59 -7.69
N VAL A 130 3.74 -1.74 -8.06
CA VAL A 130 3.80 -2.97 -7.27
C VAL A 130 4.41 -4.08 -8.10
N ASP A 131 5.06 -4.98 -7.40
CA ASP A 131 5.53 -6.25 -7.93
C ASP A 131 4.44 -7.31 -7.73
N MET A 132 3.86 -7.78 -8.84
CA MET A 132 2.81 -8.78 -8.89
C MET A 132 3.34 -10.21 -8.86
N ALA A 133 4.65 -10.43 -8.97
CA ALA A 133 5.24 -11.75 -8.78
C ALA A 133 4.99 -12.28 -7.36
N GLU A 134 4.72 -11.39 -6.41
CA GLU A 134 4.37 -11.68 -5.01
C GLU A 134 2.87 -12.04 -4.81
N GLY A 135 2.10 -12.13 -5.90
CA GLY A 135 0.66 -12.40 -5.87
C GLY A 135 -0.17 -11.14 -5.62
N TRP A 136 -1.50 -11.26 -5.70
CA TRP A 136 -2.42 -10.14 -5.43
C TRP A 136 -2.39 -9.76 -3.94
N PRO A 137 -2.33 -8.46 -3.55
CA PRO A 137 -2.43 -7.24 -4.38
C PRO A 137 -1.07 -6.68 -4.85
N GLY A 138 -0.01 -7.46 -4.76
CA GLY A 138 1.36 -7.10 -5.07
C GLY A 138 2.08 -6.43 -3.90
N VAL A 139 3.41 -6.31 -4.00
CA VAL A 139 4.25 -5.61 -3.02
C VAL A 139 4.74 -4.28 -3.59
N PRO A 140 4.52 -3.13 -2.91
CA PRO A 140 4.98 -1.83 -3.39
C PRO A 140 6.50 -1.75 -3.59
N VAL A 141 6.90 -1.32 -4.78
CA VAL A 141 8.31 -1.09 -5.14
C VAL A 141 8.74 0.29 -4.65
N THR A 142 9.88 0.38 -3.96
CA THR A 142 10.40 1.66 -3.45
C THR A 142 11.91 1.76 -3.65
N PRO A 143 12.43 2.84 -4.28
CA PRO A 143 11.71 3.97 -4.85
C PRO A 143 11.03 3.63 -6.19
N THR A 144 9.83 4.15 -6.48
CA THR A 144 9.20 3.97 -7.80
C THR A 144 9.89 4.80 -8.88
N TRP A 145 9.81 4.35 -10.13
CA TRP A 145 10.18 5.13 -11.31
C TRP A 145 9.23 6.34 -11.48
N PRO A 146 9.70 7.46 -12.05
CA PRO A 146 8.80 8.51 -12.52
C PRO A 146 7.85 7.98 -13.60
N ALA A 147 6.75 8.68 -13.82
CA ALA A 147 5.87 8.40 -14.95
C ALA A 147 6.64 8.58 -16.27
N ALA A 148 6.36 7.73 -17.25
CA ALA A 148 6.89 7.89 -18.59
C ALA A 148 6.34 9.19 -19.21
N SER A 149 7.20 9.94 -19.89
CA SER A 149 6.83 11.11 -20.66
C SER A 149 6.92 10.78 -22.15
N GLY A 150 5.79 10.81 -22.87
CA GLY A 150 5.74 10.56 -24.31
C GLY A 150 4.90 9.34 -24.70
N THR A 151 4.78 9.12 -26.01
CA THR A 151 3.99 8.03 -26.62
C THR A 151 4.73 6.69 -26.65
N THR A 152 6.07 6.72 -26.62
CA THR A 152 6.92 5.53 -26.53
C THR A 152 7.38 5.37 -25.09
N TRP A 153 7.01 4.28 -24.44
CA TRP A 153 7.47 3.99 -23.09
C TRP A 153 8.94 3.58 -23.11
N ALA A 154 9.77 4.28 -22.34
CA ALA A 154 11.16 3.89 -22.08
C ALA A 154 11.44 3.97 -20.56
N PRO A 155 12.09 2.96 -19.97
CA PRO A 155 12.36 2.94 -18.54
C PRO A 155 13.33 4.08 -18.17
N PRO A 156 13.03 4.88 -17.14
CA PRO A 156 13.80 6.07 -16.80
C PRO A 156 15.16 5.69 -16.18
N VAL A 157 16.24 6.20 -16.78
CA VAL A 157 17.62 6.01 -16.27
C VAL A 157 17.97 7.17 -15.32
N VAL A 158 17.56 7.04 -14.06
CA VAL A 158 17.81 8.07 -13.04
C VAL A 158 18.81 7.55 -12.01
N ARG A 159 19.83 8.37 -11.70
CA ARG A 159 20.83 8.04 -10.67
C ARG A 159 20.16 7.70 -9.33
N GLY A 160 20.50 6.54 -8.78
CA GLY A 160 19.98 6.07 -7.50
C GLY A 160 18.61 5.40 -7.55
N LEU A 161 18.01 5.21 -8.74
CA LEU A 161 16.84 4.36 -8.94
C LEU A 161 17.30 3.03 -9.57
N PRO A 162 16.84 1.87 -9.06
CA PRO A 162 17.12 0.58 -9.68
C PRO A 162 16.51 0.46 -11.09
N ARG A 163 17.11 -0.39 -11.92
CA ARG A 163 16.58 -0.80 -13.24
C ARG A 163 15.60 -1.96 -13.05
N TYR A 164 14.34 -1.64 -12.77
CA TYR A 164 13.29 -2.64 -12.56
C TYR A 164 12.89 -3.38 -13.85
N ASP A 165 13.27 -2.88 -15.02
CA ASP A 165 13.16 -3.52 -16.34
C ASP A 165 14.18 -4.64 -16.54
N GLN A 166 15.17 -4.74 -15.63
CA GLN A 166 16.21 -5.74 -15.69
C GLN A 166 16.04 -6.74 -14.55
N PRO A 167 16.54 -7.96 -14.71
CA PRO A 167 16.56 -8.93 -13.62
C PRO A 167 17.27 -8.35 -12.39
N VAL A 168 16.58 -8.35 -11.25
CA VAL A 168 17.10 -7.81 -10.00
C VAL A 168 17.68 -8.93 -9.15
N VAL A 169 18.78 -8.64 -8.46
CA VAL A 169 19.36 -9.60 -7.51
C VAL A 169 18.52 -9.60 -6.24
N ASP A 170 17.95 -10.76 -5.90
CA ASP A 170 17.30 -10.96 -4.61
C ASP A 170 18.33 -11.23 -3.52
N ALA A 171 18.91 -10.14 -3.02
CA ALA A 171 19.88 -10.22 -1.95
C ALA A 171 19.33 -10.85 -0.67
N ARG A 172 18.00 -10.88 -0.46
CA ARG A 172 17.42 -11.47 0.75
C ARG A 172 17.25 -12.98 0.65
N ALA A 173 17.36 -13.59 -0.54
CA ALA A 173 17.30 -15.03 -0.71
C ALA A 173 18.45 -15.79 -0.03
N VAL A 174 19.55 -15.11 0.31
CA VAL A 174 20.72 -15.69 0.97
C VAL A 174 20.99 -15.04 2.32
N ASP A 175 21.75 -15.70 3.18
CA ASP A 175 22.28 -15.12 4.42
C ASP A 175 23.27 -13.99 4.15
N CYS A 176 23.33 -13.02 5.06
CA CYS A 176 24.29 -11.92 4.96
C CYS A 176 25.65 -12.32 5.55
N PRO A 177 26.73 -12.41 4.74
CA PRO A 177 28.05 -12.79 5.25
C PRO A 177 28.68 -11.71 6.16
N ARG A 178 28.18 -10.47 6.11
CA ARG A 178 28.71 -9.35 6.93
C ARG A 178 28.06 -9.24 8.30
N CYS A 179 26.72 -9.30 8.37
CA CYS A 179 25.97 -9.08 9.63
C CYS A 179 25.22 -10.33 10.12
N ARG A 180 25.40 -11.47 9.45
CA ARG A 180 24.74 -12.75 9.77
C ARG A 180 23.21 -12.71 9.76
N ALA A 181 22.60 -11.67 9.17
CA ALA A 181 21.17 -11.64 8.94
C ALA A 181 20.76 -12.80 8.04
N ALA A 182 19.88 -13.67 8.54
CA ALA A 182 19.39 -14.84 7.81
C ALA A 182 18.64 -14.46 6.51
N ALA A 183 18.46 -15.42 5.62
CA ALA A 183 17.59 -15.33 4.46
C ALA A 183 16.19 -14.81 4.85
N GLY A 184 15.61 -13.96 4.02
CA GLY A 184 14.36 -13.23 4.27
C GLY A 184 14.46 -12.07 5.28
N LYS A 185 15.48 -12.03 6.14
CA LYS A 185 15.66 -10.96 7.15
C LYS A 185 16.44 -9.79 6.58
N ALA A 186 16.08 -8.58 6.99
CA ALA A 186 16.80 -7.37 6.60
C ALA A 186 18.18 -7.31 7.26
N CYS A 187 19.17 -6.77 6.54
CA CYS A 187 20.45 -6.42 7.14
C CYS A 187 20.26 -5.29 8.16
N THR A 188 21.02 -5.37 9.25
CA THR A 188 21.09 -4.33 10.27
C THR A 188 22.55 -3.89 10.41
N SER A 189 22.79 -2.58 10.40
CA SER A 189 24.08 -2.04 10.84
C SER A 189 24.06 -1.80 12.36
N PRO A 190 25.24 -1.74 13.01
CA PRO A 190 25.34 -1.31 14.41
C PRO A 190 24.76 0.09 14.67
N SER A 191 24.79 0.97 13.66
CA SER A 191 24.19 2.31 13.70
C SER A 191 22.65 2.32 13.57
N GLY A 192 22.02 1.17 13.38
CA GLY A 192 20.56 1.04 13.18
C GLY A 192 20.09 1.32 11.75
N ASP A 193 21.01 1.65 10.83
CA ASP A 193 20.70 1.84 9.42
C ASP A 193 20.34 0.52 8.74
N LYS A 194 19.28 0.56 7.93
CA LYS A 194 18.76 -0.61 7.20
C LYS A 194 19.15 -0.51 5.74
N HIS A 195 20.39 -0.88 5.42
CA HIS A 195 20.88 -1.00 4.04
C HIS A 195 21.37 -2.41 3.75
N THR A 196 21.12 -2.89 2.54
CA THR A 196 21.60 -4.22 2.12
C THR A 196 23.11 -4.16 1.89
N HIS A 197 23.87 -4.92 2.68
CA HIS A 197 25.32 -5.01 2.56
C HIS A 197 25.75 -5.55 1.18
N GLN A 198 26.76 -4.91 0.56
CA GLN A 198 27.32 -5.32 -0.73
C GLN A 198 27.77 -6.79 -0.78
N PRO A 199 28.44 -7.34 0.25
CA PRO A 199 28.76 -8.77 0.29
C PRO A 199 27.55 -9.71 0.14
N ARG A 200 26.37 -9.31 0.63
CA ARG A 200 25.14 -10.10 0.48
C ARG A 200 24.62 -10.07 -0.96
N ILE A 201 24.69 -8.90 -1.60
CA ILE A 201 24.30 -8.74 -3.02
C ILE A 201 25.22 -9.59 -3.90
N ALA A 202 26.53 -9.58 -3.64
CA ALA A 202 27.50 -10.40 -4.37
C ALA A 202 27.23 -11.90 -4.18
N ALA A 203 26.98 -12.34 -2.94
CA ALA A 203 26.67 -13.75 -2.65
C ALA A 203 25.38 -14.22 -3.36
N ALA A 204 24.31 -13.41 -3.29
CA ALA A 204 23.05 -13.73 -3.97
C ALA A 204 23.22 -13.80 -5.50
N ARG A 205 24.01 -12.88 -6.07
CA ARG A 205 24.34 -12.90 -7.51
C ARG A 205 25.12 -14.17 -7.88
N ALA A 206 26.13 -14.53 -7.11
CA ALA A 206 26.94 -15.73 -7.35
C ALA A 206 26.12 -17.02 -7.25
N ALA A 207 25.13 -17.05 -6.36
CA ALA A 207 24.19 -18.15 -6.20
C ALA A 207 23.02 -18.12 -7.21
N GLY A 208 23.00 -17.17 -8.15
CA GLY A 208 21.97 -17.11 -9.19
C GLY A 208 20.59 -16.67 -8.69
N HIS A 209 20.49 -16.06 -7.50
CA HIS A 209 19.23 -15.51 -6.98
C HIS A 209 18.90 -14.19 -7.68
N ILE A 210 18.48 -14.34 -8.93
CA ILE A 210 18.04 -13.29 -9.82
C ILE A 210 16.54 -13.49 -10.04
N ARG A 211 15.77 -12.41 -9.93
CA ARG A 211 14.33 -12.45 -10.19
C ARG A 211 13.92 -11.33 -11.14
N GLU A 212 12.95 -11.63 -11.98
CA GLU A 212 12.24 -10.62 -12.75
C GLU A 212 11.09 -10.06 -11.93
N LEU A 213 10.80 -8.78 -12.09
CA LEU A 213 9.72 -8.12 -11.37
C LEU A 213 8.46 -8.11 -12.23
N GLY A 214 7.34 -8.55 -11.67
CA GLY A 214 6.02 -8.47 -12.32
C GLY A 214 5.43 -7.07 -12.16
N LEU A 215 6.04 -6.05 -12.76
CA LEU A 215 5.66 -4.66 -12.49
C LEU A 215 4.28 -4.32 -13.02
N THR A 216 3.43 -3.77 -12.16
CA THR A 216 2.23 -3.05 -12.56
C THR A 216 2.09 -1.75 -11.79
N SER A 217 1.40 -0.78 -12.37
CA SER A 217 0.97 0.42 -11.65
C SER A 217 -0.41 0.20 -11.06
N TRP A 218 -0.63 0.59 -9.81
CA TRP A 218 -1.97 0.58 -9.24
C TRP A 218 -2.89 1.52 -10.03
N LEU A 219 -4.02 0.98 -10.48
CA LEU A 219 -5.11 1.78 -11.03
C LEU A 219 -5.79 2.55 -9.88
N PRO A 220 -6.09 3.84 -10.05
CA PRO A 220 -6.80 4.61 -9.03
C PRO A 220 -8.17 4.00 -8.76
N ILE A 221 -8.62 4.03 -7.49
CA ILE A 221 -9.93 3.51 -7.10
C ILE A 221 -11.07 4.44 -7.54
N ASN A 222 -10.87 5.75 -7.48
CA ASN A 222 -11.91 6.67 -7.94
C ASN A 222 -11.92 6.64 -9.46
N PRO A 223 -13.05 6.52 -10.18
CA PRO A 223 -13.12 6.43 -11.63
C PRO A 223 -13.44 7.79 -12.34
N ARG A 224 -13.19 8.94 -11.71
CA ARG A 224 -13.09 10.23 -12.40
C ARG A 224 -11.89 11.08 -11.98
N MET A 225 -10.66 10.60 -11.81
CA MET A 225 -9.96 9.40 -11.33
C MET A 225 -9.93 8.00 -12.06
N THR A 226 -10.78 7.58 -13.05
CA THR A 226 -10.78 6.36 -13.98
C THR A 226 -12.15 6.04 -14.71
N PRO A 227 -12.67 6.74 -15.73
CA PRO A 227 -13.97 6.39 -16.33
C PRO A 227 -13.87 5.16 -17.26
N PRO A 228 -14.99 4.53 -17.68
CA PRO A 228 -15.01 3.20 -18.32
C PRO A 228 -14.25 3.26 -19.64
N GLN A 229 -13.43 2.26 -19.97
CA GLN A 229 -13.88 1.09 -20.72
C GLN A 229 -12.89 -0.07 -20.54
N VAL A 230 -13.47 -1.25 -20.31
CA VAL A 230 -12.82 -2.53 -20.59
C VAL A 230 -12.64 -2.61 -22.10
N THR A 231 -11.42 -2.46 -22.59
CA THR A 231 -11.08 -2.95 -23.93
C THR A 231 -10.25 -4.21 -23.74
N ALA A 232 -10.92 -5.35 -23.84
CA ALA A 232 -10.25 -6.60 -24.11
C ALA A 232 -9.48 -6.44 -25.42
N LEU A 233 -8.16 -6.52 -25.38
CA LEU A 233 -7.35 -6.76 -26.58
C LEU A 233 -7.58 -8.21 -26.97
N ALA A 234 -8.56 -8.45 -27.85
CA ALA A 234 -8.58 -9.66 -28.64
C ALA A 234 -7.46 -9.59 -29.70
N PRO A 235 -6.81 -10.72 -30.02
CA PRO A 235 -5.61 -10.74 -30.86
C PRO A 235 -5.98 -10.45 -32.32
N GLY A 236 -5.10 -9.70 -32.99
CA GLY A 236 -5.21 -9.40 -34.40
C GLY A 236 -5.10 -10.66 -35.26
N VAL A 237 -5.97 -10.75 -36.26
CA VAL A 237 -5.69 -11.46 -37.50
C VAL A 237 -5.78 -10.44 -38.63
N ALA A 238 -4.60 -10.05 -39.13
CA ALA A 238 -4.46 -9.36 -40.38
C ALA A 238 -4.42 -10.39 -41.51
N GLY A 239 -5.30 -10.24 -42.50
CA GLY A 239 -5.21 -10.82 -43.84
C GLY A 239 -6.21 -10.05 -44.70
N ARG A 240 -5.76 -9.10 -45.54
CA ARG A 240 -5.45 -9.30 -46.98
C ARG A 240 -6.58 -10.06 -47.68
N ASP A 241 -7.15 -9.65 -48.80
CA ASP A 241 -6.85 -8.63 -49.79
C ASP A 241 -7.97 -8.75 -50.86
N ARG A 242 -8.14 -7.70 -51.68
CA ARG A 242 -8.74 -7.68 -53.03
C ARG A 242 -10.27 -7.63 -53.17
N HIS A 243 -10.75 -6.43 -53.48
CA HIS A 243 -11.81 -6.23 -54.46
C HIS A 243 -11.32 -6.59 -55.87
N PRO A 244 -12.11 -7.32 -56.68
CA PRO A 244 -12.06 -7.20 -58.11
C PRO A 244 -13.10 -6.16 -58.58
N HIS A 245 -12.59 -5.13 -59.25
CA HIS A 245 -13.34 -4.46 -60.31
C HIS A 245 -13.52 -5.45 -61.45
N ASP A 246 -14.71 -5.54 -62.02
CA ASP A 246 -14.90 -5.83 -63.44
C ASP A 246 -16.19 -5.19 -63.97
N PRO A 247 -16.30 -4.95 -65.28
CA PRO A 247 -17.09 -3.85 -65.85
C PRO A 247 -18.30 -4.29 -66.67
N HIS A 248 -19.25 -3.34 -66.86
CA HIS A 248 -20.19 -3.19 -67.99
C HIS A 248 -21.20 -4.35 -68.26
N PRO A 249 -22.40 -4.06 -68.83
CA PRO A 249 -22.67 -3.25 -70.03
C PRO A 249 -23.26 -1.86 -69.75
#